data_AF-A0A968VUN3-F1
#
_entry.id   AF-A0A968VUN3-F1
#
_cell.length_a   1.000
_cell.length_b   1.000
_cell.length_c   1.000
_cell.angle_alpha   90.00
_cell.angle_beta   90.00
_cell.angle_gamma   90.00
#
_symmetry.space_group_name_H-M   'P 1'
#
loop_
_entity.id
_entity.type
_entity.pdbx_description
1 polymer ?
#
loop_
_entity_poly.entity_id
_entity_poly.type
_entity_poly.pdbx_seq_one_letter_code
_entity_poly.pdbx_strand_id
1 'polypeptide(L)'
;MSGGGVKAAAFHIGVCLALREKGFLFAGGTDPKEKAEFEGRPLTFNIYVGSSAGSVVATFLAAGHPLDAIIDAFTRGTGLASLTRKKTENSYLKPITYRDIFALNMGAAHPARLLPRIFRKRLNVSGSFEASIKEVFTVNGVFSTRNLEKYIRQNVFPENDFKKLSAQLFIVATQLNHSRKVVFGPYAET
;
A
#
# COMPACT_ATOMS: atom_id res chain seq x y z
N MET A 1 -8.57 5.66 -5.83
CA MET A 1 -7.21 5.15 -6.11
C MET A 1 -7.31 3.70 -6.57
N SER A 2 -6.94 3.41 -7.81
CA SER A 2 -7.06 2.08 -8.43
C SER A 2 -5.99 1.09 -7.94
N GLY A 3 -6.28 -0.20 -8.13
CA GLY A 3 -5.30 -1.29 -7.95
C GLY A 3 -4.32 -1.42 -9.13
N GLY A 4 -3.36 -2.33 -9.00
CA GLY A 4 -2.33 -2.58 -10.03
C GLY A 4 -0.91 -2.82 -9.50
N GLY A 5 -0.78 -3.24 -8.24
CA GLY A 5 0.52 -3.54 -7.62
C GLY A 5 1.42 -2.31 -7.45
N VAL A 6 2.74 -2.53 -7.41
CA VAL A 6 3.73 -1.50 -7.11
C VAL A 6 3.70 -0.33 -8.10
N LYS A 7 3.42 -0.60 -9.38
CA LYS A 7 3.25 0.45 -10.39
C LYS A 7 2.11 1.40 -10.07
N ALA A 8 0.97 0.86 -9.66
CA ALA A 8 -0.17 1.69 -9.28
C ALA A 8 0.13 2.51 -8.02
N ALA A 9 0.83 1.94 -7.02
CA ALA A 9 1.26 2.70 -5.86
C ALA A 9 2.18 3.88 -6.24
N ALA A 10 3.21 3.63 -7.05
CA ALA A 10 4.13 4.68 -7.52
C ALA A 10 3.41 5.76 -8.34
N PHE A 11 2.52 5.36 -9.24
CA PHE A 11 1.69 6.29 -10.01
C PHE A 11 0.85 7.19 -9.10
N HIS A 12 0.14 6.61 -8.14
CA HIS A 12 -0.70 7.36 -7.22
C HIS A 12 0.10 8.31 -6.33
N ILE A 13 1.28 7.91 -5.87
CA ILE A 13 2.20 8.79 -5.13
C ILE A 13 2.63 9.98 -5.99
N GLY A 14 2.95 9.76 -7.27
CA GLY A 14 3.28 10.83 -8.22
C GLY A 14 2.11 11.79 -8.45
N VAL A 15 0.88 11.28 -8.54
CA VAL A 15 -0.34 12.11 -8.62
C VAL A 15 -0.51 12.95 -7.34
N CYS A 16 -0.32 12.34 -6.16
CA CYS A 16 -0.38 13.07 -4.90
C CYS A 16 0.67 14.20 -4.81
N LEU A 17 1.88 13.97 -5.35
CA LEU A 17 2.93 14.99 -5.42
C LEU A 17 2.50 16.19 -6.28
N ALA A 18 2.01 15.91 -7.49
CA ALA A 18 1.55 16.96 -8.40
C ALA A 18 0.37 17.75 -7.82
N LEU A 19 -0.58 17.07 -7.15
CA LEU A 19 -1.69 17.72 -6.47
C LEU A 19 -1.21 18.61 -5.32
N ARG A 20 -0.26 18.14 -4.50
CA ARG A 20 0.36 18.94 -3.44
C ARG A 20 1.02 20.20 -4.00
N GLU A 21 1.74 20.10 -5.11
CA GLU A 21 2.34 21.25 -5.80
C GLU A 21 1.30 22.27 -6.32
N LYS A 22 0.06 21.82 -6.57
CA LYS A 22 -1.07 22.68 -6.93
C LYS A 22 -1.85 23.21 -5.72
N GLY A 23 -1.37 22.99 -4.51
CA GLY A 23 -1.98 23.48 -3.27
C GLY A 23 -3.08 22.59 -2.72
N PHE A 24 -3.23 21.36 -3.22
CA PHE A 24 -4.14 20.40 -2.60
C PHE A 24 -3.55 19.88 -1.29
N LEU A 25 -4.43 19.71 -0.30
CA LEU A 25 -4.11 19.16 1.01
C LEU A 25 -4.70 17.76 1.15
N PHE A 26 -4.01 16.92 1.91
CA PHE A 26 -4.44 15.55 2.21
C PHE A 26 -4.76 15.49 3.69
N ALA A 27 -6.05 15.50 4.05
CA ALA A 27 -6.46 15.35 5.43
C ALA A 27 -6.14 13.93 5.90
N GLY A 28 -5.77 13.79 7.16
CA GLY A 28 -5.51 12.50 7.76
C GLY A 28 -5.22 12.63 9.23
N GLY A 29 -4.91 11.51 9.84
CA GLY A 29 -4.58 11.41 11.26
C GLY A 29 -5.71 10.77 12.04
N THR A 30 -5.64 10.92 13.36
CA THR A 30 -6.55 10.24 14.31
C THR A 30 -7.09 11.17 15.38
N ASP A 31 -6.63 12.42 15.45
CA ASP A 31 -7.14 13.39 16.40
C ASP A 31 -8.43 14.02 15.83
N PRO A 32 -9.58 13.93 16.55
CA PRO A 32 -10.80 14.60 16.15
C PRO A 32 -10.65 16.10 15.86
N LYS A 33 -9.65 16.78 16.45
CA LYS A 33 -9.33 18.18 16.17
C LYS A 33 -8.78 18.37 14.75
N GLU A 34 -7.97 17.44 14.24
CA GLU A 34 -7.47 17.47 12.86
C GLU A 34 -8.64 17.40 11.87
N LYS A 35 -9.64 16.57 12.16
CA LYS A 35 -10.85 16.48 11.34
C LYS A 35 -11.55 17.83 11.19
N ALA A 36 -11.73 18.55 12.30
CA ALA A 36 -12.35 19.87 12.28
C ALA A 36 -11.48 20.93 11.56
N GLU A 37 -10.14 20.80 11.61
CA GLU A 37 -9.24 21.70 10.89
C GLU A 37 -9.32 21.54 9.37
N PHE A 38 -9.52 20.30 8.90
CA PHE A 38 -9.63 19.99 7.48
C PHE A 38 -11.04 20.22 6.92
N GLU A 39 -12.07 20.15 7.77
CA GLU A 39 -13.44 20.45 7.39
C GLU A 39 -13.59 21.94 7.01
N GLY A 40 -13.91 22.19 5.74
CA GLY A 40 -14.10 23.55 5.20
C GLY A 40 -12.86 24.20 4.59
N ARG A 41 -11.68 23.55 4.64
CA ARG A 41 -10.51 24.03 3.90
C ARG A 41 -10.65 23.72 2.40
N PRO A 42 -10.54 24.73 1.51
CA PRO A 42 -10.58 24.49 0.08
C PRO A 42 -9.43 23.57 -0.36
N LEU A 43 -9.65 22.80 -1.44
CA LEU A 43 -8.68 21.87 -2.03
C LEU A 43 -8.17 20.77 -1.08
N THR A 44 -8.94 20.42 -0.04
CA THR A 44 -8.56 19.37 0.91
C THR A 44 -9.29 18.06 0.62
N PHE A 45 -8.55 16.97 0.43
CA PHE A 45 -9.11 15.63 0.36
C PHE A 45 -9.35 15.09 1.76
N ASN A 46 -10.62 14.88 2.12
CA ASN A 46 -11.06 14.29 3.40
C ASN A 46 -11.72 12.91 3.25
N ILE A 47 -11.80 12.41 2.01
CA ILE A 47 -12.35 11.10 1.68
C ILE A 47 -11.36 10.38 0.76
N TYR A 48 -10.99 9.16 1.14
CA TYR A 48 -10.13 8.27 0.38
C TYR A 48 -10.87 7.00 0.01
N VAL A 49 -10.82 6.64 -1.26
CA VAL A 49 -11.36 5.37 -1.76
C VAL A 49 -10.25 4.63 -2.48
N GLY A 50 -9.97 3.39 -2.08
CA GLY A 50 -8.86 2.62 -2.62
C GLY A 50 -9.16 1.14 -2.84
N SER A 51 -8.45 0.53 -3.78
CA SER A 51 -8.45 -0.93 -4.00
C SER A 51 -7.01 -1.43 -4.16
N SER A 52 -6.65 -2.58 -3.58
CA SER A 52 -5.32 -3.19 -3.72
C SER A 52 -4.19 -2.19 -3.37
N ALA A 53 -3.23 -1.94 -4.26
CA ALA A 53 -2.16 -0.95 -4.04
C ALA A 53 -2.70 0.46 -3.74
N GLY A 54 -3.81 0.85 -4.38
CA GLY A 54 -4.47 2.12 -4.11
C GLY A 54 -5.09 2.20 -2.71
N SER A 55 -5.54 1.09 -2.12
CA SER A 55 -6.00 1.10 -0.73
C SER A 55 -4.84 1.25 0.24
N VAL A 56 -3.66 0.71 -0.06
CA VAL A 56 -2.47 0.92 0.79
C VAL A 56 -2.11 2.40 0.83
N VAL A 57 -1.98 3.08 -0.32
CA VAL A 57 -1.64 4.52 -0.32
C VAL A 57 -2.74 5.34 0.35
N ALA A 58 -4.01 5.03 0.08
CA ALA A 58 -5.15 5.67 0.74
C ALA A 58 -5.11 5.52 2.27
N THR A 59 -4.77 4.33 2.79
CA THR A 59 -4.65 4.10 4.23
C THR A 59 -3.56 4.97 4.85
N PHE A 60 -2.41 5.13 4.20
CA PHE A 60 -1.31 5.94 4.75
C PHE A 60 -1.67 7.42 4.80
N LEU A 61 -2.30 7.92 3.73
CA LEU A 61 -2.79 9.31 3.69
C LEU A 61 -3.88 9.53 4.73
N ALA A 62 -4.86 8.63 4.83
CA ALA A 62 -5.94 8.73 5.82
C ALA A 62 -5.40 8.67 7.26
N ALA A 63 -4.37 7.88 7.52
CA ALA A 63 -3.70 7.80 8.82
C ALA A 63 -2.79 9.01 9.12
N GLY A 64 -2.69 9.99 8.23
CA GLY A 64 -2.00 11.26 8.46
C GLY A 64 -0.50 11.23 8.18
N HIS A 65 0.00 10.18 7.51
CA HIS A 65 1.42 10.12 7.18
C HIS A 65 1.77 11.12 6.08
N PRO A 66 2.82 11.93 6.25
CA PRO A 66 3.20 12.91 5.24
C PRO A 66 3.65 12.22 3.96
N LEU A 67 3.32 12.80 2.82
CA LEU A 67 3.59 12.22 1.51
C LEU A 67 5.08 11.88 1.31
N ASP A 68 5.99 12.66 1.89
CA ASP A 68 7.43 12.40 1.82
C ASP A 68 7.84 11.15 2.61
N ALA A 69 7.19 10.87 3.75
CA ALA A 69 7.41 9.63 4.50
C ALA A 69 6.83 8.42 3.75
N ILE A 70 5.71 8.59 3.05
CA ILE A 70 5.15 7.55 2.18
C ILE A 70 6.14 7.26 1.04
N ILE A 71 6.67 8.29 0.37
CA ILE A 71 7.67 8.14 -0.68
C ILE A 71 8.89 7.39 -0.15
N ASP A 72 9.45 7.82 0.99
CA ASP A 72 10.63 7.21 1.60
C ASP A 72 10.38 5.72 1.94
N ALA A 73 9.20 5.40 2.47
CA ALA A 73 8.81 4.03 2.80
C ALA A 73 8.76 3.13 1.55
N PHE A 74 8.24 3.63 0.43
CA PHE A 74 8.15 2.88 -0.83
C PHE A 74 9.48 2.82 -1.61
N THR A 75 10.28 3.89 -1.68
CA THR A 75 11.53 3.93 -2.47
C THR A 75 12.69 3.21 -1.80
N ARG A 76 12.82 3.31 -0.47
CA ARG A 76 13.80 2.51 0.29
C ARG A 76 13.44 1.02 0.24
N GLY A 77 12.16 0.72 0.22
CA GLY A 77 11.60 -0.61 0.06
C GLY A 77 12.01 -1.34 -1.22
N THR A 78 12.21 -0.60 -2.31
CA THR A 78 12.61 -1.12 -3.63
C THR A 78 14.12 -1.06 -3.88
N GLY A 79 14.93 -0.68 -2.88
CA GLY A 79 16.37 -0.49 -3.05
C GLY A 79 16.76 0.75 -3.87
N LEU A 80 15.81 1.66 -4.13
CA LEU A 80 16.02 2.91 -4.87
C LEU A 80 16.32 4.09 -3.94
N ALA A 81 16.86 3.81 -2.75
CA ALA A 81 17.15 4.81 -1.72
C ALA A 81 18.09 5.94 -2.20
N SER A 82 18.87 5.70 -3.27
CA SER A 82 19.72 6.70 -3.91
C SER A 82 18.95 7.80 -4.66
N LEU A 83 17.65 7.61 -4.96
CA LEU A 83 16.82 8.59 -5.66
C LEU A 83 16.13 9.59 -4.72
N THR A 84 16.05 9.29 -3.43
CA THR A 84 15.51 10.21 -2.42
C THR A 84 16.63 11.09 -1.88
N ARG A 85 16.63 12.36 -2.28
CA ARG A 85 17.58 13.37 -1.77
C ARG A 85 17.16 13.79 -0.36
N LYS A 86 18.16 13.78 0.54
CA LYS A 86 18.13 14.32 1.91
C LYS A 86 17.41 13.42 2.91
N LYS A 87 18.19 12.84 3.82
CA LYS A 87 17.75 12.20 5.05
C LYS A 87 17.05 13.29 5.89
N THR A 88 15.73 13.37 5.82
CA THR A 88 14.97 14.06 6.87
C THR A 88 15.18 13.22 8.13
N GLU A 89 15.79 13.80 9.17
CA GLU A 89 16.17 13.09 10.40
C GLU A 89 14.97 12.49 11.16
N ASN A 90 13.75 12.81 10.73
CA ASN A 90 12.49 12.28 11.24
C ASN A 90 11.78 11.38 10.22
N SER A 91 12.39 10.27 9.78
CA SER A 91 11.62 9.27 9.01
C SER A 91 10.75 8.48 10.00
N TYR A 92 9.51 8.93 10.18
CA TYR A 92 8.51 8.34 11.08
C TYR A 92 8.02 6.96 10.64
N LEU A 93 8.16 6.62 9.34
CA LEU A 93 7.71 5.34 8.78
C LEU A 93 8.88 4.41 8.48
N LYS A 94 8.78 3.17 8.96
CA LYS A 94 9.73 2.10 8.62
C LYS A 94 9.67 1.80 7.11
N PRO A 95 10.79 1.59 6.40
CA PRO A 95 10.75 1.20 4.99
C PRO A 95 9.92 -0.06 4.74
N ILE A 96 9.13 -0.08 3.67
CA ILE A 96 8.28 -1.22 3.28
C ILE A 96 9.04 -2.04 2.24
N THR A 97 9.66 -3.15 2.62
CA THR A 97 10.41 -3.97 1.65
C THR A 97 9.49 -4.85 0.81
N TYR A 98 9.98 -5.33 -0.34
CA TYR A 98 9.25 -6.32 -1.14
C TYR A 98 8.90 -7.59 -0.34
N ARG A 99 9.68 -7.95 0.68
CA ARG A 99 9.38 -9.08 1.58
C ARG A 99 8.27 -8.76 2.58
N ASP A 100 8.04 -7.49 2.86
CA ASP A 100 6.93 -7.02 3.71
C ASP A 100 5.63 -7.00 2.90
N ILE A 101 5.68 -6.53 1.64
CA ILE A 101 4.51 -6.54 0.74
C ILE A 101 4.22 -7.96 0.26
N PHE A 102 5.27 -8.72 -0.04
CA PHE A 102 5.20 -10.06 -0.63
C PHE A 102 5.96 -11.10 0.22
N ALA A 103 5.31 -11.59 1.28
CA ALA A 103 5.84 -12.71 2.04
C ALA A 103 5.57 -14.03 1.29
N LEU A 104 6.64 -14.70 0.85
CA LEU A 104 6.54 -16.08 0.35
C LEU A 104 6.10 -16.97 1.51
N ASN A 105 4.97 -17.66 1.35
CA ASN A 105 4.47 -18.61 2.34
C ASN A 105 5.33 -19.89 2.32
N MET A 106 6.48 -19.85 3.00
CA MET A 106 7.44 -20.97 3.10
C MET A 106 6.82 -22.24 3.70
N GLY A 107 5.69 -22.16 4.40
CA GLY A 107 4.97 -23.32 4.93
C GLY A 107 4.10 -24.06 3.90
N ALA A 108 3.69 -23.40 2.81
CA ALA A 108 2.93 -24.00 1.72
C ALA A 108 3.81 -24.45 0.52
N ALA A 109 5.05 -23.97 0.48
CA ALA A 109 6.03 -24.32 -0.53
C ALA A 109 6.76 -25.61 -0.12
N HIS A 110 6.22 -26.77 -0.52
CA HIS A 110 6.99 -28.02 -0.41
C HIS A 110 8.26 -27.88 -1.28
N PRO A 111 9.48 -27.94 -0.69
CA PRO A 111 10.73 -27.60 -1.38
C PRO A 111 10.96 -28.44 -2.65
N ALA A 112 10.42 -29.66 -2.68
CA ALA A 112 10.50 -30.57 -3.83
C ALA A 112 9.71 -30.12 -5.08
N ARG A 113 8.72 -29.22 -4.96
CA ARG A 113 7.91 -28.75 -6.11
C ARG A 113 8.45 -27.48 -6.78
N LEU A 114 9.31 -26.71 -6.12
CA LEU A 114 9.84 -25.44 -6.65
C LEU A 114 11.12 -25.63 -7.50
N LEU A 115 11.88 -26.69 -7.24
CA LEU A 115 13.20 -26.94 -7.82
C LEU A 115 13.25 -27.28 -9.33
N PRO A 116 12.28 -27.94 -9.99
CA PRO A 116 12.51 -28.39 -11.36
C PRO A 116 12.23 -27.36 -12.47
N ARG A 117 11.63 -26.19 -12.16
CA ARG A 117 11.22 -25.22 -13.19
C ARG A 117 12.16 -24.02 -13.36
N ILE A 118 12.80 -23.56 -12.29
CA ILE A 118 13.67 -22.37 -12.33
C ILE A 118 15.01 -22.69 -13.04
N PHE A 119 15.50 -23.92 -12.91
CA PHE A 119 16.76 -24.36 -13.52
C PHE A 119 16.65 -24.83 -14.98
N ARG A 120 15.43 -24.97 -15.54
CA ARG A 120 15.22 -25.62 -16.85
C ARG A 120 15.04 -24.67 -18.04
N LYS A 121 15.04 -23.35 -17.85
CA LYS A 121 15.01 -22.40 -18.97
C LYS A 121 16.23 -21.48 -18.90
N ARG A 122 17.06 -21.60 -19.93
CA ARG A 122 18.24 -20.79 -20.20
C ARG A 122 17.95 -19.31 -19.95
N LEU A 123 18.89 -18.64 -19.29
CA LEU A 123 18.96 -17.20 -19.14
C LEU A 123 18.88 -16.52 -20.52
N ASN A 124 17.68 -16.10 -20.91
CA ASN A 124 17.44 -15.00 -21.82
C ASN A 124 16.46 -14.06 -21.10
N VAL A 125 16.92 -13.49 -19.98
CA VAL A 125 16.12 -12.55 -19.18
C VAL A 125 16.49 -11.14 -19.59
N SER A 126 16.00 -10.74 -20.77
CA SER A 126 15.80 -9.33 -21.13
C SER A 126 14.39 -8.85 -20.73
N GLY A 127 13.77 -9.53 -19.75
CA GLY A 127 12.41 -9.27 -19.29
C GLY A 127 12.42 -8.73 -17.87
N SER A 128 11.88 -7.52 -17.68
CA SER A 128 11.73 -6.83 -16.39
C SER A 128 11.23 -7.75 -15.27
N PHE A 129 11.64 -7.43 -14.02
CA PHE A 129 11.22 -8.04 -12.75
C PHE A 129 9.71 -8.36 -12.64
N GLU A 130 8.88 -7.63 -13.38
CA GLU A 130 7.43 -7.85 -13.56
C GLU A 130 7.05 -9.22 -14.12
N ALA A 131 7.83 -9.77 -15.07
CA ALA A 131 7.54 -11.07 -15.66
C ALA A 131 7.65 -12.17 -14.60
N SER A 132 8.69 -12.10 -13.76
CA SER A 132 8.91 -13.01 -12.64
C SER A 132 7.83 -12.89 -11.57
N ILE A 133 7.37 -11.67 -11.27
CA ILE A 133 6.27 -11.44 -10.32
C ILE A 133 4.93 -11.98 -10.87
N LYS A 134 4.64 -11.80 -12.17
CA LYS A 134 3.44 -12.33 -12.83
C LYS A 134 3.42 -13.86 -12.85
N GLU A 135 4.57 -14.48 -13.03
CA GLU A 135 4.75 -15.94 -12.98
C GLU A 135 4.63 -16.49 -11.54
N VAL A 136 4.96 -15.69 -10.53
CA VAL A 136 4.73 -16.03 -9.11
C VAL A 136 3.27 -15.82 -8.69
N PHE A 137 2.58 -14.78 -9.20
CA PHE A 137 1.15 -14.54 -8.95
C PHE A 137 0.22 -15.64 -9.47
N THR A 138 0.68 -16.44 -10.43
CA THR A 138 -0.12 -17.54 -11.02
C THR A 138 -0.04 -18.84 -10.21
N VAL A 139 0.82 -18.91 -9.18
CA VAL A 139 0.90 -20.08 -8.29
C VAL A 139 0.06 -19.83 -7.04
N ASN A 140 -1.14 -20.41 -7.00
CA ASN A 140 -2.03 -20.38 -5.84
C ASN A 140 -1.29 -20.82 -4.56
N GLY A 141 -1.42 -20.04 -3.48
CA GLY A 141 -0.95 -20.41 -2.12
C GLY A 141 0.46 -19.97 -1.73
N VAL A 142 1.25 -19.38 -2.65
CA VAL A 142 2.62 -18.92 -2.34
C VAL A 142 2.66 -17.48 -1.80
N PHE A 143 1.55 -16.75 -1.93
CA PHE A 143 1.45 -15.34 -1.55
C PHE A 143 0.77 -15.14 -0.19
N SER A 144 1.45 -14.48 0.74
CA SER A 144 0.89 -14.07 2.03
C SER A 144 1.03 -12.56 2.22
N THR A 145 -0.08 -11.89 2.52
CA THR A 145 -0.13 -10.46 2.88
C THR A 145 0.06 -10.22 4.37
N ARG A 146 0.38 -11.26 5.16
CA ARG A 146 0.53 -11.17 6.63
C ARG A 146 1.56 -10.13 7.06
N ASN A 147 2.68 -10.02 6.33
CA ASN A 147 3.71 -9.04 6.69
C ASN A 147 3.24 -7.61 6.41
N LEU A 148 2.47 -7.39 5.34
CA LEU A 148 1.89 -6.08 5.02
C LEU A 148 0.84 -5.68 6.05
N GLU A 149 -0.03 -6.61 6.43
CA GLU A 149 -1.02 -6.41 7.49
C GLU A 149 -0.34 -6.07 8.81
N LYS A 150 0.67 -6.85 9.22
CA LYS A 150 1.48 -6.59 10.41
C LYS A 150 2.16 -5.22 10.34
N TYR A 151 2.73 -4.87 9.19
CA TYR A 151 3.37 -3.58 8.99
C TYR A 151 2.37 -2.44 9.20
N ILE A 152 1.19 -2.51 8.58
CA ILE A 152 0.14 -1.49 8.69
C ILE A 152 -0.31 -1.36 10.15
N ARG A 153 -0.59 -2.48 10.81
CA ARG A 153 -1.01 -2.51 12.21
C ARG A 153 0.05 -1.96 13.17
N GLN A 154 1.34 -2.09 12.86
CA GLN A 154 2.41 -1.68 13.78
C GLN A 154 2.92 -0.28 13.52
N ASN A 155 2.92 0.18 12.26
CA ASN A 155 3.65 1.39 11.86
C ASN A 155 2.75 2.44 11.19
N VAL A 156 1.56 2.06 10.72
CA VAL A 156 0.70 2.97 9.94
C VAL A 156 -0.54 3.38 10.73
N PHE A 157 -1.33 2.41 11.18
CA PHE A 157 -2.59 2.64 11.87
C PHE A 157 -2.89 1.52 12.88
N PRO A 158 -2.40 1.63 14.13
CA PRO A 158 -2.53 0.58 15.13
C PRO A 158 -3.95 0.31 15.62
N GLU A 159 -4.81 1.32 15.61
CA GLU A 159 -6.16 1.24 16.16
C GLU A 159 -7.08 0.33 15.34
N ASN A 160 -6.78 0.14 14.04
CA ASN A 160 -7.45 -0.78 13.13
C ASN A 160 -9.00 -0.62 13.13
N ASP A 161 -9.48 0.62 13.24
CA ASP A 161 -10.91 0.98 13.22
C ASP A 161 -11.10 2.23 12.35
N PHE A 162 -11.82 2.11 11.24
CA PHE A 162 -12.07 3.21 10.30
C PHE A 162 -12.68 4.46 10.94
N LYS A 163 -13.42 4.31 12.04
CA LYS A 163 -14.08 5.45 12.73
C LYS A 163 -13.10 6.34 13.47
N LYS A 164 -11.89 5.85 13.75
CA LYS A 164 -10.85 6.61 14.44
C LYS A 164 -9.96 7.42 13.49
N LEU A 165 -10.18 7.34 12.18
CA LEU A 165 -9.51 8.17 11.20
C LEU A 165 -10.21 9.52 11.09
N SER A 166 -9.43 10.60 11.07
CA SER A 166 -9.94 11.95 10.84
C SER A 166 -10.52 12.10 9.43
N ALA A 167 -9.94 11.39 8.45
CA ALA A 167 -10.46 11.29 7.09
C ALA A 167 -11.26 9.99 6.89
N GLN A 168 -12.29 10.04 6.02
CA GLN A 168 -13.06 8.84 5.71
C GLN A 168 -12.28 7.95 4.75
N LEU A 169 -12.04 6.70 5.16
CA LEU A 169 -11.34 5.71 4.34
C LEU A 169 -12.30 4.60 3.91
N PHE A 170 -12.34 4.34 2.61
CA PHE A 170 -13.10 3.25 2.00
C PHE A 170 -12.17 2.30 1.24
N ILE A 171 -12.23 1.02 1.58
CA ILE A 171 -11.43 -0.03 0.93
C ILE A 171 -12.35 -0.96 0.16
N VAL A 172 -12.13 -1.06 -1.15
CA VAL A 172 -12.91 -1.93 -2.04
C VAL A 172 -12.24 -3.29 -2.15
N ALA A 173 -13.02 -4.33 -1.87
CA ALA A 173 -12.64 -5.73 -1.97
C ALA A 173 -13.71 -6.54 -2.74
N THR A 174 -13.40 -7.81 -3.00
CA THR A 174 -14.33 -8.77 -3.61
C THR A 174 -14.49 -9.95 -2.67
N GLN A 175 -15.73 -10.34 -2.38
CA GLN A 175 -16.00 -11.57 -1.65
C GLN A 175 -15.74 -12.76 -2.57
N LEU A 176 -15.00 -13.76 -2.10
CA LEU A 176 -14.64 -14.92 -2.94
C LEU A 176 -15.77 -15.96 -3.00
N ASN A 177 -16.53 -16.11 -1.92
CA ASN A 177 -17.61 -17.09 -1.82
C ASN A 177 -18.88 -16.66 -2.56
N HIS A 178 -19.06 -15.35 -2.76
CA HIS A 178 -20.15 -14.77 -3.53
C HIS A 178 -19.54 -13.68 -4.39
N SER A 179 -19.75 -13.70 -5.71
CA SER A 179 -19.22 -12.71 -6.66
C SER A 179 -19.81 -11.31 -6.46
N ARG A 180 -19.54 -10.72 -5.30
CA ARG A 180 -20.06 -9.47 -4.80
C ARG A 180 -18.89 -8.57 -4.40
N LYS A 181 -19.06 -7.29 -4.70
CA LYS A 181 -18.17 -6.24 -4.21
C LYS A 181 -18.46 -6.03 -2.73
N VAL A 182 -17.41 -5.91 -1.94
CA VAL A 182 -17.47 -5.48 -0.55
C VAL A 182 -16.73 -4.15 -0.45
N VAL A 183 -17.27 -3.23 0.33
CA VAL A 183 -16.59 -2.00 0.67
C VAL A 183 -16.45 -2.00 2.18
N PHE A 184 -15.26 -1.72 2.70
CA PHE A 184 -15.02 -1.51 4.12
C PHE A 184 -14.92 -0.01 4.38
N GLY A 185 -15.44 0.48 5.50
CA GLY A 185 -15.38 1.90 5.86
C GLY A 185 -16.03 2.20 7.21
N PRO A 186 -16.19 3.48 7.57
CA PRO A 186 -16.67 3.91 8.89
C PRO A 186 -18.20 3.82 9.03
N TYR A 187 -18.80 2.70 8.67
CA TYR A 187 -20.24 2.44 8.79
C TYR A 187 -20.51 1.06 9.39
N ALA A 188 -21.72 0.84 9.89
CA ALA A 188 -22.12 -0.47 10.38
C ALA A 188 -22.30 -1.42 9.20
N GLU A 189 -21.61 -2.57 9.21
CA GLU A 189 -21.87 -3.62 8.24
C GLU A 189 -23.29 -4.16 8.45
N THR A 190 -24.08 -4.17 7.38
CA THR A 190 -25.45 -4.73 7.32
C THR A 190 -25.43 -6.14 6.78
#